data_AF-A0A7K2L1W4-F1
#
_entry.id   AF-A0A7K2L1W4-F1
#
_cell.length_a   1.000
_cell.length_b   1.000
_cell.length_c   1.000
_cell.angle_alpha   90.00
_cell.angle_beta   90.00
_cell.angle_gamma   90.00
#
_symmetry.space_group_name_H-M   'P 1'
#
loop_
_entity.id
_entity.type
_entity.pdbx_description
1 polymer ?
#
loop_
_entity_poly.entity_id
_entity_poly.type
_entity_poly.pdbx_seq_one_letter_code
_entity_poly.pdbx_strand_id
1 'polypeptide(L)'
;MFRFVFSLAMNAEGTRIHQVNARDSFDEDLARAVLTFAREHRAGLGENPRPFEVVPGFSHPGYDFDALVAIPPEIHGYYVGRNEELNEVVVGVFPAFVREFSGNETPEEAFFRFKKMLNTADMTREAVPFLRMKFDNTRTGGGSEGDLRGFTTPDVLLRELELLEGAPGSFVEYENRHGRVWRIDWNGSWVVDGEVREHAPAPAEILETLN
;
A
#
# COMPACT_ATOMS: atom_id res chain seq x y z
N MET A 1 -8.54 10.21 23.27
CA MET A 1 -9.57 10.55 22.26
C MET A 1 -8.82 10.93 21.01
N PHE A 2 -9.07 10.25 19.89
CA PHE A 2 -8.37 10.56 18.64
C PHE A 2 -8.92 11.87 18.05
N ARG A 3 -8.02 12.74 17.56
CA ARG A 3 -8.42 13.96 16.85
C ARG A 3 -8.46 13.66 15.36
N PHE A 4 -9.62 13.85 14.74
CA PHE A 4 -9.77 13.77 13.30
C PHE A 4 -9.93 15.17 12.71
N VAL A 5 -9.20 15.44 11.63
CA VAL A 5 -9.33 16.66 10.83
C VAL A 5 -9.65 16.26 9.39
N PHE A 6 -10.63 16.92 8.80
CA PHE A 6 -11.02 16.76 7.41
C PHE A 6 -10.77 18.09 6.70
N SER A 7 -9.94 18.07 5.67
CA SER A 7 -9.64 19.26 4.87
C SER A 7 -10.12 19.00 3.44
N LEU A 8 -10.91 19.94 2.91
CA LEU A 8 -11.57 19.79 1.63
C LEU A 8 -11.25 20.98 0.73
N ALA A 9 -11.06 20.71 -0.56
CA ALA A 9 -10.96 21.73 -1.59
C ALA A 9 -11.80 21.31 -2.81
N MET A 10 -12.55 22.24 -3.39
CA MET A 10 -13.19 21.98 -4.67
C MET A 10 -12.13 21.92 -5.78
N ASN A 11 -12.37 21.07 -6.78
CA ASN A 11 -11.62 21.10 -8.03
C ASN A 11 -11.86 22.42 -8.79
N ALA A 12 -11.07 22.66 -9.84
CA ALA A 12 -11.13 23.91 -10.62
C ALA A 12 -12.52 24.14 -11.26
N GLU A 13 -13.21 23.07 -11.64
CA GLU A 13 -14.52 23.11 -12.28
C GLU A 13 -15.70 23.23 -11.28
N GLY A 14 -15.45 23.06 -9.98
CA GLY A 14 -16.51 23.06 -8.96
C GLY A 14 -17.46 21.85 -9.03
N THR A 15 -17.03 20.74 -9.64
CA THR A 15 -17.84 19.54 -9.86
C THR A 15 -17.48 18.37 -8.94
N ARG A 16 -16.33 18.45 -8.26
CA ARG A 16 -15.78 17.44 -7.35
C ARG A 16 -15.08 18.09 -6.17
N ILE A 17 -14.94 17.33 -5.09
CA ILE A 17 -14.28 17.77 -3.86
C ILE A 17 -13.12 16.83 -3.56
N HIS A 18 -11.90 17.34 -3.55
CA HIS A 18 -10.75 16.63 -3.00
C HIS A 18 -10.78 16.73 -1.48
N GLN A 19 -10.65 15.60 -0.79
CA GLN A 19 -10.65 15.53 0.67
C GLN A 19 -9.44 14.76 1.18
N VAL A 20 -8.69 15.38 2.08
CA VAL A 20 -7.64 14.72 2.88
C VAL A 20 -8.13 14.58 4.31
N ASN A 21 -7.86 13.41 4.90
CA ASN A 21 -8.19 13.11 6.28
C ASN A 21 -6.89 12.96 7.08
N ALA A 22 -6.86 13.52 8.28
CA ALA A 22 -5.76 13.35 9.23
C ALA A 22 -6.29 12.84 10.57
N ARG A 23 -5.52 11.96 11.21
CA ARG A 23 -5.77 11.42 12.55
C ARG A 23 -4.54 11.66 13.42
N ASP A 24 -4.70 12.44 14.48
CA ASP A 24 -3.71 12.78 15.52
C ASP A 24 -2.47 13.56 15.05
N SER A 25 -2.08 13.49 13.78
CA SER A 25 -0.85 14.07 13.22
C SER A 25 -1.14 15.15 12.16
N PHE A 26 -2.08 16.06 12.42
CA PHE A 26 -2.47 17.07 11.41
C PHE A 26 -1.37 18.13 11.22
N ASP A 27 -0.88 18.23 9.98
CA ASP A 27 -0.05 19.33 9.49
C ASP A 27 -0.85 20.11 8.43
N GLU A 28 -1.05 21.40 8.69
CA GLU A 28 -1.85 22.27 7.80
C GLU A 28 -1.15 22.52 6.46
N ASP A 29 0.17 22.70 6.47
CA ASP A 29 0.95 23.01 5.27
C ASP A 29 1.03 21.79 4.35
N LEU A 30 1.19 20.59 4.91
CA LEU A 30 1.10 19.35 4.16
C LEU A 30 -0.31 19.15 3.58
N ALA A 31 -1.36 19.32 4.38
CA ALA A 31 -2.75 19.17 3.90
C ALA A 31 -3.07 20.14 2.74
N ARG A 32 -2.59 21.39 2.85
CA ARG A 32 -2.71 22.40 1.81
C ARG A 32 -1.92 22.03 0.55
N ALA A 33 -0.70 21.51 0.69
CA ALA A 33 0.12 21.07 -0.43
C ALA A 33 -0.54 19.88 -1.17
N VAL A 34 -1.06 18.90 -0.45
CA VAL A 34 -1.79 17.74 -1.01
C VAL A 34 -3.00 18.21 -1.82
N LEU A 35 -3.85 19.05 -1.25
CA LEU A 35 -5.04 19.56 -1.94
C LEU A 35 -4.70 20.42 -3.15
N THR A 36 -3.67 21.26 -3.06
CA THR A 36 -3.18 22.06 -4.19
C THR A 36 -2.67 21.17 -5.32
N PHE A 37 -1.81 20.20 -5.01
CA PHE A 37 -1.23 19.29 -5.99
C PHE A 37 -2.30 18.43 -6.67
N ALA A 38 -3.25 17.89 -5.90
CA ALA A 38 -4.38 17.13 -6.43
C ALA A 38 -5.21 17.95 -7.44
N ARG A 39 -5.44 19.23 -7.13
CA ARG A 39 -6.18 20.14 -8.00
C ARG A 39 -5.42 20.44 -9.30
N GLU A 40 -4.13 20.74 -9.21
CA GLU A 40 -3.26 21.04 -10.36
C GLU A 40 -3.14 19.85 -11.32
N HIS A 41 -3.10 18.63 -10.77
CA HIS A 41 -2.95 17.40 -11.55
C HIS A 41 -4.28 16.73 -11.91
N ARG A 42 -5.42 17.33 -11.52
CA ARG A 42 -6.77 16.77 -11.72
C ARG A 42 -6.89 15.33 -11.19
N ALA A 43 -6.27 15.05 -10.05
CA ALA A 43 -6.17 13.70 -9.49
C ALA A 43 -7.57 13.11 -9.23
N GLY A 44 -7.83 11.88 -9.68
CA GLY A 44 -9.11 11.19 -9.53
C GLY A 44 -10.22 11.68 -10.46
N LEU A 45 -9.89 12.50 -11.48
CA LEU A 45 -10.85 13.10 -12.41
C LEU A 45 -10.69 12.58 -13.85
N GLY A 46 -9.92 11.51 -14.06
CA GLY A 46 -9.71 10.90 -15.37
C GLY A 46 -10.93 10.10 -15.87
N GLU A 47 -10.99 9.85 -17.18
CA GLU A 47 -12.08 9.11 -17.82
C GLU A 47 -12.10 7.60 -17.47
N ASN A 48 -10.95 7.06 -17.06
CA ASN A 48 -10.78 5.66 -16.66
C ASN A 48 -10.30 5.60 -15.20
N PRO A 49 -11.21 5.76 -14.22
CA PRO A 49 -10.83 5.79 -12.81
C PRO A 49 -10.23 4.46 -12.38
N ARG A 50 -9.06 4.53 -11.75
CA ARG A 50 -8.41 3.38 -11.10
C ARG A 50 -8.80 3.34 -9.62
N PRO A 51 -8.83 2.16 -8.96
CA PRO A 51 -9.05 2.09 -7.52
C PRO A 51 -8.03 2.91 -6.72
N PHE A 52 -6.78 2.94 -7.18
CA PHE A 52 -5.75 3.90 -6.78
C PHE A 52 -5.23 4.64 -8.01
N GLU A 53 -5.49 5.93 -8.11
CA GLU A 53 -4.82 6.79 -9.08
C GLU A 53 -3.56 7.38 -8.43
N VAL A 54 -2.39 6.88 -8.80
CA VAL A 54 -1.10 7.32 -8.26
C VAL A 54 -0.54 8.43 -9.15
N VAL A 55 -0.37 9.62 -8.58
CA VAL A 55 0.22 10.80 -9.21
C VAL A 55 1.62 11.02 -8.63
N PRO A 56 2.69 10.59 -9.32
CA PRO A 56 4.06 10.72 -8.82
C PRO A 56 4.55 12.17 -8.83
N GLY A 57 5.64 12.44 -8.10
CA GLY A 57 6.32 13.74 -8.10
C GLY A 57 5.80 14.73 -7.04
N PHE A 58 4.87 14.28 -6.19
CA PHE A 58 4.53 15.02 -4.98
C PHE A 58 5.74 15.02 -4.03
N SER A 59 5.98 16.15 -3.35
CA SER A 59 6.98 16.25 -2.29
C SER A 59 6.60 17.40 -1.35
N HIS A 60 7.02 17.30 -0.09
CA HIS A 60 6.83 18.35 0.90
C HIS A 60 7.99 18.37 1.90
N PRO A 61 8.55 19.53 2.29
CA PRO A 61 9.62 19.59 3.27
C PRO A 61 9.25 18.89 4.58
N GLY A 62 10.16 18.04 5.08
CA GLY A 62 9.94 17.28 6.32
C GLY A 62 9.25 15.93 6.15
N TYR A 63 8.88 15.55 4.92
CA TYR A 63 8.23 14.27 4.61
C TYR A 63 8.89 13.59 3.41
N ASP A 64 8.89 12.25 3.43
CA ASP A 64 9.49 11.42 2.39
C ASP A 64 8.50 10.95 1.31
N PHE A 65 7.25 11.42 1.36
CA PHE A 65 6.24 11.09 0.35
C PHE A 65 6.70 11.54 -1.04
N ASP A 66 6.62 10.63 -2.01
CA ASP A 66 7.05 10.84 -3.41
C ASP A 66 5.86 10.80 -4.41
N ALA A 67 4.64 10.62 -3.90
CA ALA A 67 3.41 10.59 -4.67
C ALA A 67 2.21 11.15 -3.90
N LEU A 68 1.17 11.50 -4.66
CA LEU A 68 -0.18 11.69 -4.18
C LEU A 68 -1.06 10.58 -4.76
N VAL A 69 -1.99 10.08 -3.96
CA VAL A 69 -2.96 9.09 -4.43
C VAL A 69 -4.37 9.65 -4.31
N ALA A 70 -5.15 9.48 -5.37
CA ALA A 70 -6.59 9.71 -5.37
C ALA A 70 -7.34 8.37 -5.35
N ILE A 71 -8.42 8.32 -4.57
CA ILE A 71 -9.31 7.18 -4.44
C ILE A 71 -10.76 7.60 -4.64
N PRO A 72 -11.57 6.79 -5.34
CA PRO A 72 -12.95 7.12 -5.64
C PRO A 72 -13.90 6.77 -4.47
N PRO A 73 -15.16 7.24 -4.52
CA PRO A 73 -16.18 7.02 -3.50
C PRO A 73 -16.34 5.59 -3.02
N GLU A 74 -16.22 4.61 -3.92
CA GLU A 74 -16.41 3.19 -3.66
C GLU A 74 -15.27 2.61 -2.78
N ILE A 75 -14.09 3.23 -2.83
CA ILE A 75 -12.93 2.80 -2.05
C ILE A 75 -12.91 3.51 -0.70
N HIS A 76 -13.11 4.84 -0.68
CA HIS A 76 -13.00 5.59 0.56
C HIS A 76 -14.25 5.52 1.44
N GLY A 77 -15.46 5.52 0.85
CA GLY A 77 -16.75 5.41 1.53
C GLY A 77 -16.90 6.35 2.75
N TYR A 78 -16.49 7.61 2.63
CA TYR A 78 -16.41 8.53 3.78
C TYR A 78 -17.78 8.94 4.31
N TYR A 79 -18.76 9.03 3.42
CA TYR A 79 -20.11 9.51 3.73
C TYR A 79 -21.20 8.46 3.50
N VAL A 80 -20.83 7.22 3.19
CA VAL A 80 -21.78 6.10 3.05
C VAL A 80 -22.63 5.96 4.32
N GLY A 81 -23.95 5.85 4.13
CA GLY A 81 -24.94 5.79 5.20
C GLY A 81 -25.18 7.11 5.94
N ARG A 82 -24.55 8.22 5.50
CA ARG A 82 -24.72 9.56 6.09
C ARG A 82 -25.15 10.60 5.07
N ASN A 83 -24.52 10.62 3.90
CA ASN A 83 -24.82 11.52 2.80
C ASN A 83 -24.26 10.93 1.49
N GLU A 84 -25.08 10.20 0.75
CA GLU A 84 -24.66 9.53 -0.50
C GLU A 84 -24.32 10.53 -1.60
N GLU A 85 -25.10 11.61 -1.75
CA GLU A 85 -24.84 12.67 -2.75
C GLU A 85 -23.46 13.32 -2.54
N LEU A 86 -23.08 13.56 -1.27
CA LEU A 86 -21.75 14.05 -0.95
C LEU A 86 -20.68 12.97 -1.17
N ASN A 87 -20.97 11.70 -0.85
CA ASN A 87 -20.03 10.60 -1.09
C ASN A 87 -19.66 10.51 -2.56
N GLU A 88 -20.64 10.61 -3.46
CA GLU A 88 -20.46 10.48 -4.92
C GLU A 88 -19.57 11.55 -5.54
N VAL A 89 -19.51 12.76 -4.95
CA VAL A 89 -18.73 13.89 -5.50
C VAL A 89 -17.38 14.08 -4.83
N VAL A 90 -17.10 13.35 -3.75
CA VAL A 90 -15.83 13.43 -3.02
C VAL A 90 -14.82 12.46 -3.63
N VAL A 91 -13.59 12.93 -3.77
CA VAL A 91 -12.41 12.13 -4.10
C VAL A 91 -11.50 12.19 -2.90
N GLY A 92 -11.21 11.03 -2.30
CA GLY A 92 -10.23 10.94 -1.23
C GLY A 92 -8.82 11.15 -1.80
N VAL A 93 -8.03 12.03 -1.19
CA VAL A 93 -6.62 12.24 -1.57
C VAL A 93 -5.71 12.16 -0.35
N PHE A 94 -4.54 11.57 -0.52
CA PHE A 94 -3.54 11.46 0.54
C PHE A 94 -2.12 11.40 -0.02
N PRO A 95 -1.13 11.89 0.71
CA PRO A 95 0.27 11.73 0.33
C PRO A 95 0.69 10.27 0.55
N ALA A 96 1.53 9.76 -0.33
CA ALA A 96 1.86 8.34 -0.37
C ALA A 96 3.25 8.08 -0.94
N PHE A 97 3.62 6.79 -0.97
CA PHE A 97 4.84 6.35 -1.63
C PHE A 97 4.50 5.51 -2.86
N VAL A 98 5.16 5.76 -3.99
CA VAL A 98 4.95 5.04 -5.26
C VAL A 98 5.11 3.53 -5.07
N ARG A 99 6.04 3.12 -4.21
CA ARG A 99 6.31 1.70 -3.93
C ARG A 99 5.17 0.94 -3.26
N GLU A 100 4.16 1.63 -2.74
CA GLU A 100 3.01 1.00 -2.08
C GLU A 100 2.00 0.47 -3.10
N PHE A 101 2.10 0.85 -4.37
CA PHE A 101 1.07 0.55 -5.37
C PHE A 101 1.66 -0.16 -6.59
N SER A 102 0.96 -1.20 -7.05
CA SER A 102 1.25 -1.84 -8.34
C SER A 102 0.57 -1.11 -9.50
N GLY A 103 -0.54 -0.43 -9.21
CA GLY A 103 -1.40 0.21 -10.21
C GLY A 103 -2.36 -0.75 -10.91
N ASN A 104 -2.35 -2.04 -10.52
CA ASN A 104 -3.18 -3.12 -11.03
C ASN A 104 -4.06 -3.75 -9.94
N GLU A 105 -4.17 -3.13 -8.76
CA GLU A 105 -5.06 -3.57 -7.71
C GLU A 105 -6.51 -3.63 -8.18
N THR A 106 -7.23 -4.69 -7.82
CA THR A 106 -8.68 -4.73 -8.00
C THR A 106 -9.38 -3.79 -7.01
N PRO A 107 -10.65 -3.41 -7.25
CA PRO A 107 -11.42 -2.61 -6.29
C PRO A 107 -11.46 -3.21 -4.88
N GLU A 108 -11.61 -4.53 -4.76
CA GLU A 108 -11.66 -5.23 -3.48
C GLU A 108 -10.31 -5.17 -2.74
N GLU A 109 -9.22 -5.36 -3.48
CA GLU A 109 -7.87 -5.24 -2.95
C GLU A 109 -7.59 -3.82 -2.49
N ALA A 110 -7.93 -2.82 -3.31
CA ALA A 110 -7.76 -1.42 -2.96
C ALA A 110 -8.56 -1.03 -1.72
N PHE A 111 -9.83 -1.46 -1.64
CA PHE A 111 -10.67 -1.25 -0.47
C PHE A 111 -10.04 -1.86 0.79
N PHE A 112 -9.62 -3.13 0.72
CA PHE A 112 -8.98 -3.80 1.85
C PHE A 112 -7.71 -3.06 2.30
N ARG A 113 -6.80 -2.76 1.37
CA ARG A 113 -5.53 -2.09 1.66
C ARG A 113 -5.72 -0.70 2.22
N PHE A 114 -6.63 0.08 1.64
CA PHE A 114 -6.96 1.42 2.12
C PHE A 114 -7.48 1.39 3.56
N LYS A 115 -8.39 0.45 3.87
CA LYS A 115 -9.04 0.37 5.19
C LYS A 115 -8.18 -0.26 6.28
N LYS A 116 -7.24 -1.15 5.91
CA LYS A 116 -6.55 -2.02 6.88
C LYS A 116 -5.04 -1.91 6.89
N MET A 117 -4.40 -1.41 5.83
CA MET A 117 -2.94 -1.47 5.71
C MET A 117 -2.29 -0.09 5.61
N LEU A 118 -2.75 0.77 4.70
CA LEU A 118 -2.02 1.99 4.32
C LEU A 118 -2.02 3.10 5.39
N ASN A 119 -2.87 3.01 6.41
CA ASN A 119 -2.99 3.99 7.49
C ASN A 119 -2.98 5.46 7.01
N THR A 120 -3.70 5.75 5.93
CA THR A 120 -3.60 7.00 5.14
C THR A 120 -3.92 8.28 5.90
N ALA A 121 -4.56 8.20 7.06
CA ALA A 121 -4.86 9.34 7.91
C ALA A 121 -3.70 9.72 8.85
N ASP A 122 -2.70 8.87 9.01
CA ASP A 122 -1.46 9.19 9.71
C ASP A 122 -0.48 9.84 8.73
N MET A 123 -0.27 11.14 8.90
CA MET A 123 0.62 11.93 8.02
C MET A 123 2.10 11.67 8.31
N THR A 124 2.42 11.00 9.43
CA THR A 124 3.80 10.68 9.85
C THR A 124 4.18 9.23 9.58
N ARG A 125 3.30 8.48 8.92
CA ARG A 125 3.51 7.06 8.62
C ARG A 125 4.73 6.83 7.73
N GLU A 126 5.36 5.68 7.92
CA GLU A 126 6.31 5.14 6.95
C GLU A 126 5.58 4.49 5.78
N ALA A 127 6.33 4.18 4.72
CA ALA A 127 5.78 3.48 3.57
C ALA A 127 5.47 2.01 3.91
N VAL A 128 4.41 1.50 3.30
CA VAL A 128 4.03 0.08 3.31
C VAL A 128 4.15 -0.46 1.88
N PRO A 129 5.33 -0.98 1.47
CA PRO A 129 5.55 -1.46 0.11
C PRO A 129 4.47 -2.45 -0.33
N PHE A 130 4.15 -2.45 -1.62
CA PHE A 130 3.30 -3.49 -2.19
C PHE A 130 4.00 -4.84 -1.99
N LEU A 131 3.33 -5.73 -1.27
CA LEU A 131 3.83 -7.06 -0.99
C LEU A 131 2.66 -8.03 -0.90
N ARG A 132 2.67 -9.03 -1.78
CA ARG A 132 1.84 -10.23 -1.59
C ARG A 132 2.75 -11.41 -1.29
N MET A 133 2.28 -12.32 -0.44
CA MET A 133 3.04 -13.48 -0.01
C MET A 133 2.15 -14.71 0.10
N LYS A 134 2.72 -15.87 -0.21
CA LYS A 134 2.23 -17.19 0.16
C LYS A 134 3.40 -17.95 0.79
N PHE A 135 3.16 -18.75 1.81
CA PHE A 135 4.19 -19.56 2.43
C PHE A 135 3.63 -20.88 2.96
N ASP A 136 4.52 -21.83 3.19
CA ASP A 136 4.24 -23.06 3.93
C ASP A 136 5.47 -23.40 4.78
N ASN A 137 5.26 -23.67 6.05
CA ASN A 137 6.32 -24.00 6.99
C ASN A 137 6.03 -25.35 7.66
N THR A 138 6.77 -26.38 7.23
CA THR A 138 6.61 -27.76 7.69
C THR A 138 6.97 -27.95 9.16
N ARG A 139 7.77 -27.04 9.74
CA ARG A 139 8.20 -27.10 11.15
C ARG A 139 7.16 -26.49 12.08
N THR A 140 6.57 -25.35 11.72
CA THR A 140 5.55 -24.68 12.54
C THR A 140 4.14 -25.18 12.24
N GLY A 141 3.94 -25.80 11.08
CA GLY A 141 2.61 -26.14 10.54
C GLY A 141 1.83 -24.91 10.08
N GLY A 142 2.46 -23.72 10.08
CA GLY A 142 1.85 -22.49 9.60
C GLY A 142 2.01 -22.37 8.08
N GLY A 143 0.98 -21.87 7.42
CA GLY A 143 1.00 -21.68 5.98
C GLY A 143 -0.19 -20.87 5.50
N SER A 144 -0.13 -20.46 4.25
CA SER A 144 -1.21 -19.79 3.56
C SER A 144 -2.23 -20.78 3.02
N GLU A 145 -3.50 -20.41 3.05
CA GLU A 145 -4.59 -21.22 2.48
C GLU A 145 -4.81 -20.88 1.00
N GLY A 146 -5.01 -21.90 0.16
CA GLY A 146 -5.25 -21.75 -1.27
C GLY A 146 -4.01 -21.41 -2.09
N ASP A 147 -4.21 -21.06 -3.37
CA ASP A 147 -3.12 -20.86 -4.34
C ASP A 147 -2.71 -19.40 -4.55
N LEU A 148 -3.43 -18.47 -3.93
CA LEU A 148 -3.21 -17.04 -4.10
C LEU A 148 -2.30 -16.48 -3.00
N ARG A 149 -1.50 -15.47 -3.37
CA ARG A 149 -0.70 -14.69 -2.43
C ARG A 149 -1.56 -13.63 -1.77
N GLY A 150 -1.55 -13.57 -0.44
CA GLY A 150 -2.26 -12.55 0.34
C GLY A 150 -1.38 -11.33 0.57
N PHE A 151 -2.00 -10.15 0.74
CA PHE A 151 -1.25 -8.95 1.13
C PHE A 151 -0.67 -9.09 2.54
N THR A 152 0.59 -8.69 2.70
CA THR A 152 1.28 -8.70 3.99
C THR A 152 2.27 -7.54 4.10
N THR A 153 3.00 -7.46 5.21
CA THR A 153 4.00 -6.45 5.50
C THR A 153 5.43 -7.04 5.48
N PRO A 154 6.46 -6.22 5.25
CA PRO A 154 7.84 -6.70 5.18
C PRO A 154 8.33 -7.43 6.45
N ASP A 155 7.87 -7.02 7.64
CA ASP A 155 8.21 -7.70 8.90
C ASP A 155 7.69 -9.14 8.95
N VAL A 156 6.50 -9.39 8.41
CA VAL A 156 5.94 -10.74 8.30
C VAL A 156 6.77 -11.57 7.32
N LEU A 157 7.13 -11.01 6.16
CA LEU A 157 7.98 -11.69 5.18
C LEU A 157 9.32 -12.12 5.80
N LEU A 158 10.02 -11.19 6.44
CA LEU A 158 11.33 -11.47 7.05
C LEU A 158 11.21 -12.51 8.17
N ARG A 159 10.17 -12.43 9.00
CA ARG A 159 9.91 -13.44 10.04
C ARG A 159 9.70 -14.84 9.43
N GLU A 160 8.86 -14.97 8.40
CA GLU A 160 8.61 -16.29 7.81
C GLU A 160 9.87 -16.84 7.13
N LEU A 161 10.72 -16.00 6.55
CA LEU A 161 12.03 -16.40 6.00
C LEU A 161 12.98 -16.92 7.08
N GLU A 162 13.09 -16.25 8.23
CA GLU A 162 13.89 -16.72 9.37
C GLU A 162 13.45 -18.11 9.87
N LEU A 163 12.18 -18.46 9.67
CA LEU A 163 11.63 -19.73 10.12
C LEU A 163 11.85 -20.90 9.14
N LEU A 164 12.39 -20.65 7.95
CA LEU A 164 12.63 -21.70 6.93
C LEU A 164 13.82 -22.60 7.25
N GLU A 165 14.86 -22.08 7.89
CA GLU A 165 16.07 -22.86 8.15
C GLU A 165 15.78 -24.11 8.99
N GLY A 166 16.30 -25.25 8.54
CA GLY A 166 16.06 -26.54 9.19
C GLY A 166 14.67 -27.13 8.97
N ALA A 167 13.84 -26.58 8.07
CA ALA A 167 12.48 -27.08 7.79
C ALA A 167 12.33 -27.56 6.33
N PRO A 168 12.84 -28.75 5.95
CA PRO A 168 12.79 -29.24 4.58
C PRO A 168 11.38 -29.22 3.98
N GLY A 169 11.28 -28.74 2.74
CA GLY A 169 10.02 -28.59 2.01
C GLY A 169 9.23 -27.32 2.35
N SER A 170 9.72 -26.50 3.29
CA SER A 170 9.13 -25.19 3.58
C SER A 170 9.53 -24.17 2.53
N PHE A 171 8.66 -23.19 2.28
CA PHE A 171 8.91 -22.12 1.33
C PHE A 171 8.22 -20.82 1.71
N VAL A 172 8.75 -19.74 1.17
CA VAL A 172 8.10 -18.44 1.06
C VAL A 172 8.14 -18.00 -0.40
N GLU A 173 7.00 -17.61 -0.92
CA GLU A 173 6.85 -17.02 -2.25
C GLU A 173 6.23 -15.63 -2.10
N TYR A 174 6.86 -14.62 -2.69
CA TYR A 174 6.38 -13.25 -2.56
C TYR A 174 6.48 -12.46 -3.86
N GLU A 175 5.63 -11.46 -3.98
CA GLU A 175 5.43 -10.65 -5.18
C GLU A 175 5.52 -9.16 -4.85
N ASN A 176 6.32 -8.41 -5.60
CA ASN A 176 6.43 -6.97 -5.45
C ASN A 176 5.45 -6.20 -6.36
N ARG A 177 5.49 -4.87 -6.30
CA ARG A 177 4.62 -3.98 -7.10
C ARG A 177 4.74 -4.15 -8.61
N HIS A 178 5.86 -4.68 -9.09
CA HIS A 178 6.14 -4.91 -10.51
C HIS A 178 5.63 -6.27 -11.01
N GLY A 179 4.97 -7.05 -10.14
CA GLY A 179 4.52 -8.41 -10.45
C GLY A 179 5.67 -9.42 -10.53
N ARG A 180 6.88 -9.04 -10.08
CA ARG A 180 8.00 -9.99 -10.00
C ARG A 180 7.79 -10.86 -8.77
N VAL A 181 7.89 -12.16 -8.99
CA VAL A 181 7.75 -13.19 -7.95
C VAL A 181 9.12 -13.74 -7.62
N TRP A 182 9.40 -13.88 -6.33
CA TRP A 182 10.54 -14.63 -5.82
C TRP A 182 10.04 -15.82 -5.03
N ARG A 183 10.78 -16.91 -5.12
CA ARG A 183 10.56 -18.10 -4.32
C ARG A 183 11.83 -18.43 -3.55
N ILE A 184 11.68 -18.63 -2.24
CA ILE A 184 12.76 -19.03 -1.35
C ILE A 184 12.30 -20.30 -0.64
N ASP A 185 13.07 -21.37 -0.81
CA ASP A 185 12.81 -22.68 -0.22
C ASP A 185 13.96 -23.09 0.69
N TRP A 186 13.64 -23.94 1.68
CA TRP A 186 14.64 -24.71 2.40
C TRP A 186 14.49 -26.20 2.07
N ASN A 187 15.52 -26.78 1.45
CA ASN A 187 15.58 -28.22 1.16
C ASN A 187 16.96 -28.80 1.53
N GLY A 188 17.33 -28.64 2.80
CA GLY A 188 18.67 -28.98 3.31
C GLY A 188 19.76 -27.97 2.93
N SER A 189 19.43 -27.02 2.05
CA SER A 189 20.18 -25.81 1.72
C SER A 189 19.17 -24.72 1.33
N TRP A 190 19.62 -23.47 1.28
CA TRP A 190 18.82 -22.38 0.77
C TRP A 190 18.69 -22.49 -0.75
N VAL A 191 17.47 -22.37 -1.26
CA VAL A 191 17.22 -22.23 -2.70
C VAL A 191 16.50 -20.91 -2.91
N VAL A 192 17.14 -19.98 -3.62
CA VAL A 192 16.60 -18.64 -3.90
C VAL A 192 16.39 -18.53 -5.40
N ASP A 193 15.14 -18.44 -5.82
CA ASP A 193 14.73 -18.37 -7.23
C ASP A 193 15.31 -19.52 -8.08
N GLY A 194 15.37 -20.71 -7.49
CA GLY A 194 15.94 -21.92 -8.11
C GLY A 194 17.45 -22.07 -7.98
N GLU A 195 18.17 -21.09 -7.44
CA GLU A 195 19.61 -21.16 -7.23
C GLU A 195 19.96 -21.59 -5.80
N VAL A 196 20.82 -22.62 -5.68
CA VAL A 196 21.30 -23.10 -4.38
C VAL A 196 22.29 -22.09 -3.79
N ARG A 197 22.09 -21.74 -2.51
CA ARG A 197 22.95 -20.86 -1.74
C ARG A 197 23.37 -21.52 -0.43
N GLU A 198 24.59 -21.19 0.01
CA GLU A 198 25.12 -21.65 1.30
C GLU A 198 24.48 -20.92 2.48
N HIS A 199 24.05 -19.67 2.28
CA HIS A 199 23.54 -18.79 3.33
C HIS A 199 22.16 -18.24 2.97
N ALA A 200 21.41 -17.89 4.01
CA ALA A 200 20.13 -17.21 3.86
C ALA A 200 20.32 -15.87 3.12
N PRO A 201 19.35 -15.43 2.30
CA PRO A 201 19.37 -14.09 1.76
C PRO A 201 19.31 -13.07 2.90
N ALA A 202 20.12 -12.03 2.83
CA ALA A 202 20.16 -11.02 3.88
C ALA A 202 18.86 -10.20 3.89
N PRO A 203 18.37 -9.71 5.05
CA PRO A 203 17.16 -8.89 5.10
C PRO A 203 17.22 -7.66 4.18
N ALA A 204 18.38 -7.01 4.08
CA ALA A 204 18.57 -5.87 3.18
C ALA A 204 18.39 -6.27 1.70
N GLU A 205 18.92 -7.42 1.27
CA GLU A 205 18.74 -7.95 -0.08
C GLU A 205 17.25 -8.18 -0.37
N ILE A 206 16.52 -8.78 0.58
CA ILE A 206 15.07 -9.00 0.43
C ILE A 206 14.31 -7.68 0.32
N LEU A 207 14.60 -6.72 1.19
CA LEU A 207 13.90 -5.43 1.18
C LEU A 207 14.18 -4.62 -0.08
N GLU A 208 15.38 -4.72 -0.66
CA GLU A 208 15.70 -4.11 -1.95
C GLU A 208 14.81 -4.64 -3.08
N THR A 209 14.41 -5.92 -3.03
CA THR A 209 13.52 -6.50 -4.04
C THR A 209 12.09 -5.93 -4.04
N LEU A 210 11.70 -5.25 -2.96
CA LEU A 210 10.34 -4.69 -2.80
C LEU A 210 10.17 -3.29 -3.38
N ASN A 211 11.25 -2.62 -3.82
CA ASN A 211 11.19 -1.29 -4.41
C ASN A 211 10.75 -1.32 -5.90
#